data_AF-A0A1Y2D1W7-F1
#
_entry.id   AF-A0A1Y2D1W7-F1
#
_cell.length_a   1.000
_cell.length_b   1.000
_cell.length_c   1.000
_cell.angle_alpha   90.00
_cell.angle_beta   90.00
_cell.angle_gamma   90.00
#
_symmetry.space_group_name_H-M   'P 1'
#
loop_
_entity.id
_entity.type
_entity.pdbx_description
1 polymer ?
#
loop_
_entity_poly.entity_id
_entity_poly.type
_entity_poly.pdbx_seq_one_letter_code
_entity_poly.pdbx_strand_id
1 'polypeptide(L)'
;MAAAQPRPYQIELLNEAQRSNIIAFLDTGSGKTLISILLMEQMAAKLVPIDRDEVAKKLSDKLIQRLHSHIWDSSSSSTKENHLLVPTVSLVTQQAEKIRQATELVVGEYSREDSASVSYWDALGWAVEMSHKQVLVFTPQIFLNTLRHGFMVNQYSLKRGLF
;
A
#
# COMPACT_ATOMS: atom_id res chain seq x y z
N MET A 1 14.53 9.51 -18.93
CA MET A 1 13.84 10.82 -18.98
C MET A 1 14.26 11.60 -17.75
N ALA A 2 14.58 12.89 -17.86
CA ALA A 2 15.10 13.69 -16.75
C ALA A 2 14.04 13.79 -15.63
N ALA A 3 14.26 13.11 -14.49
CA ALA A 3 13.48 13.35 -13.30
C ALA A 3 13.68 14.82 -12.90
N ALA A 4 12.61 15.61 -12.92
CA ALA A 4 12.68 17.00 -12.49
C ALA A 4 13.19 17.05 -11.05
N GLN A 5 14.30 17.77 -10.83
CA GLN A 5 14.87 17.85 -9.48
C GLN A 5 13.83 18.45 -8.51
N PRO A 6 13.64 17.84 -7.32
CA PRO A 6 12.69 18.37 -6.35
C PRO A 6 13.09 19.78 -5.89
N ARG A 7 12.10 20.66 -5.74
CA ARG A 7 12.29 22.00 -5.22
C ARG A 7 12.59 21.95 -3.70
N PRO A 8 13.27 22.97 -3.13
CA PRO A 8 13.63 22.96 -1.71
C PRO A 8 12.45 22.71 -0.75
N TYR A 9 11.29 23.34 -0.96
CA TYR A 9 10.10 23.12 -0.12
C TYR A 9 9.54 21.69 -0.22
N GLN A 10 9.73 21.02 -1.36
CA GLN A 10 9.28 19.64 -1.56
C GLN A 10 10.14 18.68 -0.73
N ILE A 11 11.44 18.95 -0.64
CA ILE A 11 12.38 18.22 0.22
C ILE A 11 12.09 18.47 1.70
N GLU A 12 11.77 19.71 2.07
CA GLU A 12 11.40 20.04 3.45
C GLU A 12 10.13 19.30 3.89
N LEU A 13 9.07 19.34 3.07
CA LEU A 13 7.84 18.60 3.33
C LEU A 13 8.07 17.09 3.37
N LEU A 14 8.93 16.56 2.49
CA LEU A 14 9.32 15.15 2.51
C LEU A 14 9.99 14.78 3.83
N ASN A 15 10.97 15.57 4.28
CA ASN A 15 11.69 15.34 5.53
C ASN A 15 10.75 15.38 6.73
N GLU A 16 9.78 16.28 6.74
CA GLU A 16 8.80 16.36 7.83
C GLU A 16 7.82 15.18 7.79
N ALA A 17 7.33 14.79 6.59
CA ALA A 17 6.49 13.62 6.41
C ALA A 17 7.18 12.29 6.79
N GLN A 18 8.51 12.23 6.70
CA GLN A 18 9.28 11.08 7.17
C GLN A 18 9.35 10.98 8.70
N ARG A 19 9.18 12.10 9.42
CA ARG A 19 9.25 12.18 10.88
C ARG A 19 7.90 11.99 11.53
N SER A 20 6.85 12.59 10.95
CA SER A 20 5.51 12.60 11.50
C SER A 20 4.43 12.64 10.42
N ASN A 21 3.19 12.33 10.79
CA ASN A 21 2.05 12.46 9.87
C ASN A 21 1.75 13.95 9.66
N ILE A 22 1.71 14.39 8.40
CA ILE A 22 1.45 15.78 8.04
C ILE A 22 0.25 15.95 7.12
N ILE A 23 -0.35 17.15 7.15
CA ILE A 23 -1.29 17.63 6.14
C ILE A 23 -0.60 18.75 5.36
N ALA A 24 -0.23 18.47 4.11
CA ALA A 24 0.41 19.46 3.24
C ALA A 24 -0.63 20.31 2.49
N PHE A 25 -0.74 21.59 2.85
CA PHE A 25 -1.58 22.55 2.13
C PHE A 25 -0.76 23.27 1.06
N LEU A 26 -1.04 22.97 -0.21
CA LEU A 26 -0.32 23.54 -1.36
C LEU A 26 -1.26 23.76 -2.55
N ASP A 27 -1.01 24.81 -3.35
CA ASP A 27 -1.77 25.11 -4.57
C ASP A 27 -1.69 24.00 -5.63
N THR A 28 -2.65 23.94 -6.55
CA THR A 28 -2.58 23.06 -7.73
C THR A 28 -1.34 23.40 -8.57
N GLY A 29 -0.67 22.37 -9.13
CA GLY A 29 0.56 22.56 -9.90
C GLY A 29 1.84 22.71 -9.08
N SER A 30 1.76 22.77 -7.75
CA SER A 30 2.93 22.81 -6.84
C SER A 30 3.70 21.48 -6.71
N GLY A 31 3.27 20.44 -7.41
CA GLY A 31 3.94 19.13 -7.37
C GLY A 31 3.64 18.27 -6.13
N LYS A 32 2.43 18.39 -5.54
CA LYS A 32 1.96 17.51 -4.45
C LYS A 32 2.17 16.01 -4.74
N THR A 33 1.87 15.58 -5.97
CA THR A 33 2.09 14.20 -6.41
C THR A 33 3.57 13.81 -6.37
N LEU A 34 4.48 14.70 -6.76
CA LEU A 34 5.91 14.44 -6.70
C LEU A 34 6.37 14.22 -5.25
N ILE A 35 5.88 15.03 -4.30
CA ILE A 35 6.18 14.84 -2.86
C ILE A 35 5.71 13.46 -2.40
N SER A 36 4.52 13.03 -2.81
CA SER A 36 3.96 11.73 -2.45
C SER A 36 4.80 10.57 -3.02
N ILE A 37 5.23 10.69 -4.28
CA ILE A 37 6.09 9.70 -4.95
C ILE A 37 7.44 9.57 -4.23
N LEU A 38 8.10 10.71 -3.93
CA LEU A 38 9.37 10.72 -3.20
C LEU A 38 9.23 10.07 -1.81
N LEU A 39 8.11 10.34 -1.12
CA LEU A 39 7.83 9.73 0.17
C LEU A 39 7.66 8.21 0.04
N MET A 40 6.88 7.74 -0.94
CA MET A 40 6.67 6.30 -1.18
C MET A 40 7.99 5.59 -1.47
N GLU A 41 8.85 6.18 -2.32
CA GLU A 41 10.15 5.62 -2.67
C GLU A 41 11.07 5.51 -1.44
N GLN A 42 11.14 6.57 -0.63
CA GLN A 42 11.91 6.57 0.61
C GLN A 42 11.37 5.61 1.66
N MET A 43 10.04 5.43 1.74
CA MET A 43 9.42 4.46 2.62
C MET A 43 9.71 3.04 2.14
N ALA A 44 9.65 2.79 0.83
CA ALA A 44 9.96 1.50 0.22
C ALA A 44 11.44 1.13 0.35
N ALA A 45 12.36 2.09 0.26
CA ALA A 45 13.80 1.85 0.47
C ALA A 45 14.12 1.39 1.91
N LYS A 46 13.24 1.68 2.89
CA LYS A 46 13.35 1.18 4.27
C LYS A 46 12.76 -0.22 4.44
N LEU A 47 12.16 -0.80 3.39
CA LEU A 47 11.59 -2.15 3.41
C LEU A 47 12.62 -3.17 2.91
N VAL A 48 12.54 -4.38 3.46
CA VAL A 48 13.31 -5.52 2.96
C VAL A 48 12.82 -5.85 1.54
N PRO A 49 13.73 -6.08 0.56
CA PRO A 49 13.35 -6.53 -0.78
C PRO A 49 12.45 -7.76 -0.70
N ILE A 50 11.34 -7.73 -1.43
CA ILE A 50 10.38 -8.84 -1.46
C ILE A 50 10.96 -9.93 -2.36
N ASP A 51 11.55 -10.98 -1.77
CA ASP A 51 11.86 -12.22 -2.50
C ASP A 51 10.55 -12.95 -2.81
N ARG A 52 10.19 -12.97 -4.11
CA ARG A 52 8.93 -13.55 -4.60
C ARG A 52 8.86 -15.05 -4.37
N ASP A 53 9.98 -15.76 -4.49
CA ASP A 53 10.06 -17.20 -4.31
C ASP A 53 10.00 -17.56 -2.82
N GLU A 54 10.63 -16.74 -1.98
CA GLU A 54 10.52 -16.88 -0.52
C GLU A 54 9.11 -16.58 -0.02
N VAL A 55 8.42 -15.55 -0.56
CA VAL A 55 7.04 -15.22 -0.20
C VAL A 55 6.08 -16.32 -0.63
N ALA A 56 6.17 -16.84 -1.86
CA ALA A 56 5.31 -17.93 -2.31
C ALA A 56 5.48 -19.20 -1.44
N LYS A 57 6.72 -19.51 -1.06
CA LYS A 57 7.05 -20.66 -0.19
C LYS A 57 6.61 -20.43 1.26
N LYS A 58 6.81 -19.22 1.80
CA LYS A 58 6.25 -18.81 3.10
C LYS A 58 4.74 -18.81 3.09
N LEU A 59 4.10 -18.46 1.98
CA LEU A 59 2.65 -18.50 1.83
C LEU A 59 2.15 -19.93 1.76
N SER A 60 2.82 -20.86 1.05
CA SER A 60 2.42 -22.27 1.10
C SER A 60 2.57 -22.87 2.50
N ASP A 61 3.68 -22.56 3.19
CA ASP A 61 3.94 -23.06 4.53
C ASP A 61 2.99 -22.42 5.56
N LYS A 62 2.72 -21.12 5.43
CA LYS A 62 1.74 -20.41 6.26
C LYS A 62 0.31 -20.75 5.91
N LEU A 63 -0.02 -21.11 4.67
CA LEU A 63 -1.37 -21.52 4.29
C LEU A 63 -1.69 -22.87 4.94
N ILE A 64 -0.73 -23.79 4.95
CA ILE A 64 -0.81 -25.06 5.68
C ILE A 64 -0.94 -24.81 7.20
N GLN A 65 -0.21 -23.83 7.76
CA GLN A 65 -0.30 -23.46 9.18
C GLN A 65 -1.59 -22.67 9.53
N ARG A 66 -2.13 -21.89 8.59
CA ARG A 66 -3.36 -21.08 8.72
C ARG A 66 -4.64 -21.87 8.56
N LEU A 67 -4.61 -22.98 7.82
CA LEU A 67 -5.70 -23.96 7.86
C LEU A 67 -5.86 -24.53 9.29
N HIS A 68 -4.79 -24.55 10.10
CA HIS A 68 -4.84 -24.97 11.51
C HIS A 68 -5.18 -23.86 12.52
N SER A 69 -5.03 -22.58 12.18
CA SER A 69 -5.41 -21.48 13.08
C SER A 69 -5.77 -20.21 12.29
N HIS A 70 -7.03 -19.82 12.40
CA HIS A 70 -7.65 -18.72 11.69
C HIS A 70 -6.84 -17.40 11.76
N ILE A 71 -6.61 -16.82 10.58
CA ILE A 71 -6.35 -15.39 10.35
C ILE A 71 -5.02 -14.86 10.94
N TRP A 72 -3.99 -14.93 10.10
CA TRP A 72 -2.82 -14.05 10.12
C TRP A 72 -2.01 -13.93 11.42
N ASP A 73 -0.99 -14.79 11.56
CA ASP A 73 0.05 -14.62 12.57
C ASP A 73 0.84 -13.30 12.38
N SER A 74 0.94 -12.56 13.48
CA SER A 74 1.51 -11.20 13.60
C SER A 74 3.05 -11.19 13.61
N SER A 75 3.69 -12.33 13.35
CA SER A 75 5.14 -12.54 13.44
C SER A 75 5.90 -12.27 12.13
N SER A 76 5.20 -11.98 11.03
CA SER A 76 5.84 -11.62 9.76
C SER A 76 6.27 -10.16 9.83
N SER A 77 7.57 -9.93 10.00
CA SER A 77 8.30 -8.69 9.68
C SER A 77 7.44 -7.64 8.97
N SER A 78 7.08 -6.58 9.69
CA SER A 78 6.18 -5.51 9.24
C SER A 78 6.65 -4.88 7.93
N THR A 79 6.24 -5.43 6.80
CA THR A 79 6.35 -4.74 5.52
C THR A 79 5.39 -3.56 5.60
N LYS A 80 5.92 -2.34 5.75
CA LYS A 80 5.06 -1.14 5.75
C LYS A 80 4.53 -0.97 4.34
N GLU A 81 3.24 -1.25 4.15
CA GLU A 81 2.59 -1.04 2.86
C GLU A 81 2.27 0.43 2.68
N ASN A 82 2.54 0.98 1.49
CA ASN A 82 2.19 2.35 1.15
C ASN A 82 0.81 2.38 0.51
N HIS A 83 -0.17 2.98 1.18
CA HIS A 83 -1.54 3.07 0.67
C HIS A 83 -1.81 4.50 0.18
N LEU A 84 -2.24 4.64 -1.08
CA LEU A 84 -2.67 5.92 -1.65
C LEU A 84 -4.18 5.89 -1.88
N LEU A 85 -4.89 6.85 -1.28
CA LEU A 85 -6.31 7.04 -1.48
C LEU A 85 -6.56 8.14 -2.49
N VAL A 86 -7.34 7.81 -3.52
CA VAL A 86 -7.61 8.68 -4.65
C VAL A 86 -9.12 8.81 -4.86
N PRO A 87 -9.68 10.02 -5.04
CA PRO A 87 -11.13 10.23 -4.94
C PRO A 87 -11.96 9.63 -6.09
N THR A 88 -11.38 9.40 -7.26
CA THR A 88 -12.12 8.90 -8.45
C THR A 88 -11.39 7.76 -9.15
N VAL A 89 -12.15 6.95 -9.90
CA VAL A 89 -11.64 5.81 -10.68
C VAL A 89 -10.59 6.23 -11.70
N SER A 90 -10.87 7.25 -12.52
CA SER A 90 -9.92 7.77 -13.51
C SER A 90 -8.61 8.25 -12.89
N LEU A 91 -8.65 8.75 -11.66
CA LEU A 91 -7.47 9.19 -10.95
C LEU A 91 -6.68 8.02 -10.36
N VAL A 92 -7.30 6.85 -10.08
CA VAL A 92 -6.56 5.65 -9.64
C VAL A 92 -5.54 5.27 -10.72
N THR A 93 -6.00 5.11 -11.96
CA THR A 93 -5.12 4.76 -13.09
C THR A 93 -4.09 5.84 -13.38
N GLN A 94 -4.50 7.12 -13.43
CA GLN A 94 -3.57 8.22 -13.68
C GLN A 94 -2.48 8.34 -12.61
N GLN A 95 -2.81 8.13 -11.32
CA GLN A 95 -1.83 8.21 -10.24
C GLN A 95 -0.93 6.98 -10.22
N ALA A 96 -1.50 5.78 -10.43
CA ALA A 96 -0.72 4.55 -10.51
C ALA A 96 0.28 4.59 -11.66
N GLU A 97 -0.11 5.04 -12.84
CA GLU A 97 0.79 5.25 -13.97
C GLU A 97 1.92 6.22 -13.64
N LYS A 98 1.62 7.35 -13.00
CA LYS A 98 2.65 8.30 -12.56
C LYS A 98 3.65 7.68 -11.60
N ILE A 99 3.19 6.86 -10.66
CA ILE A 99 4.06 6.17 -9.71
C ILE A 99 4.93 5.14 -10.45
N ARG A 100 4.36 4.35 -11.38
CA ARG A 100 5.11 3.37 -12.18
C ARG A 100 6.12 4.01 -13.13
N GLN A 101 5.82 5.19 -13.66
CA GLN A 101 6.74 5.93 -14.53
C GLN A 101 7.89 6.58 -13.74
N ALA A 102 7.64 6.94 -12.48
CA ALA A 102 8.60 7.64 -11.65
C ALA A 102 9.41 6.72 -10.72
N THR A 103 8.96 5.48 -10.50
CA THR A 103 9.56 4.53 -9.55
C THR A 103 9.52 3.11 -10.09
N GLU A 104 10.40 2.23 -9.59
CA GLU A 104 10.34 0.79 -9.89
C GLU A 104 9.41 0.01 -8.94
N LEU A 105 8.54 0.71 -8.20
CA LEU A 105 7.65 0.08 -7.23
C LEU A 105 6.54 -0.73 -7.93
N VAL A 106 6.19 -1.87 -7.36
CA VAL A 106 5.06 -2.67 -7.84
C VAL A 106 3.75 -2.06 -7.32
N VAL A 107 3.02 -1.38 -8.22
CA VAL A 107 1.77 -0.66 -7.90
C VAL A 107 0.53 -1.48 -8.26
N GLY A 108 -0.36 -1.70 -7.28
CA GLY A 108 -1.71 -2.24 -7.46
C GLY A 108 -2.76 -1.13 -7.59
N GLU A 109 -3.75 -1.33 -8.45
CA GLU A 109 -4.89 -0.43 -8.68
C GLU A 109 -6.19 -1.13 -8.29
N TYR A 110 -7.02 -0.45 -7.51
CA TYR A 110 -8.26 -1.04 -6.98
C TYR A 110 -9.41 -0.04 -7.07
N SER A 111 -10.20 -0.19 -8.13
CA SER A 111 -11.36 0.65 -8.44
C SER A 111 -12.61 -0.18 -8.75
N ARG A 112 -13.74 0.49 -9.01
CA ARG A 112 -14.99 -0.19 -9.42
C ARG A 112 -14.94 -0.70 -10.86
N GLU A 113 -14.09 -0.15 -11.73
CA GLU A 113 -13.94 -0.66 -13.09
C GLU A 113 -13.17 -2.00 -13.11
N ASP A 114 -12.33 -2.25 -12.10
CA ASP A 114 -11.67 -3.53 -11.85
C ASP A 114 -12.61 -4.60 -11.23
N SER A 115 -13.93 -4.38 -11.33
CA SER A 115 -14.99 -5.16 -10.68
C SER A 115 -15.13 -6.62 -11.14
N ALA A 116 -14.35 -7.06 -12.13
CA ALA A 116 -14.35 -8.46 -12.50
C ALA A 116 -13.68 -9.38 -11.47
N SER A 117 -12.88 -8.86 -10.52
CA SER A 117 -12.14 -9.72 -9.56
C SER A 117 -12.15 -9.22 -8.12
N VAL A 118 -12.01 -7.90 -7.88
CA VAL A 118 -11.74 -7.35 -6.54
C VAL A 118 -12.87 -7.56 -5.52
N SER A 119 -14.13 -7.51 -5.98
CA SER A 119 -15.31 -7.70 -5.11
C SER A 119 -15.60 -9.14 -4.72
N TYR A 120 -14.97 -10.12 -5.39
CA TYR A 120 -15.16 -11.54 -5.13
C TYR A 120 -14.00 -12.16 -4.35
N TRP A 121 -12.92 -11.42 -4.13
CA TRP A 121 -11.80 -11.90 -3.35
C TRP A 121 -12.19 -12.04 -1.87
N ASP A 122 -11.89 -13.21 -1.34
CA ASP A 122 -11.91 -13.46 0.09
C ASP A 122 -10.63 -12.90 0.76
N ALA A 123 -10.52 -13.10 2.07
CA ALA A 123 -9.35 -12.64 2.83
C ALA A 123 -8.03 -13.22 2.31
N LEU A 124 -8.07 -14.43 1.72
CA LEU A 124 -6.89 -15.08 1.17
C LEU A 124 -6.47 -14.43 -0.15
N GLY A 125 -7.41 -14.17 -1.06
CA GLY A 125 -7.16 -13.48 -2.32
C GLY A 125 -6.54 -12.10 -2.09
N TRP A 126 -7.09 -11.33 -1.14
CA TRP A 126 -6.51 -10.04 -0.74
C TRP A 126 -5.12 -10.16 -0.14
N ALA A 127 -4.89 -11.13 0.75
CA ALA A 127 -3.57 -11.34 1.36
C ALA A 127 -2.50 -11.71 0.33
N VAL A 128 -2.84 -12.57 -0.65
CA VAL A 128 -1.93 -12.93 -1.74
C VAL A 128 -1.65 -11.72 -2.61
N GLU A 129 -2.68 -11.02 -3.07
CA GLU A 129 -2.52 -9.84 -3.93
C GLU A 129 -1.65 -8.77 -3.24
N MET A 130 -1.96 -8.40 -2.01
CA MET A 130 -1.23 -7.37 -1.26
C MET A 130 0.24 -7.78 -1.01
N SER A 131 0.52 -9.07 -0.83
CA SER A 131 1.89 -9.56 -0.66
C SER A 131 2.81 -9.32 -1.86
N HIS A 132 2.24 -9.10 -3.04
CA HIS A 132 2.98 -8.85 -4.28
C HIS A 132 3.12 -7.37 -4.64
N LYS A 133 2.52 -6.44 -3.86
CA LYS A 133 2.52 -5.01 -4.16
C LYS A 133 3.24 -4.22 -3.07
N GLN A 134 3.89 -3.13 -3.47
CA GLN A 134 4.52 -2.18 -2.56
C GLN A 134 3.68 -0.92 -2.37
N VAL A 135 2.86 -0.59 -3.38
CA VAL A 135 1.95 0.56 -3.36
C VAL A 135 0.57 0.07 -3.77
N LEU A 136 -0.45 0.40 -2.98
CA LEU A 136 -1.83 0.11 -3.27
C LEU A 136 -2.58 1.43 -3.51
N VAL A 137 -3.19 1.60 -4.69
CA VAL A 137 -3.96 2.80 -5.06
C VAL A 137 -5.44 2.44 -5.06
N PHE A 138 -6.21 3.07 -4.16
CA PHE A 138 -7.62 2.74 -3.96
C PHE A 138 -8.55 3.91 -4.28
N THR A 139 -9.75 3.58 -4.75
CA THR A 139 -10.92 4.44 -4.53
C THR A 139 -11.40 4.34 -3.07
N PRO A 140 -12.04 5.37 -2.49
CA PRO A 140 -12.42 5.36 -1.07
C PRO A 140 -13.40 4.24 -0.73
N GLN A 141 -14.29 3.89 -1.66
CA GLN A 141 -15.28 2.83 -1.45
C GLN A 141 -14.66 1.43 -1.38
N ILE A 142 -13.67 1.13 -2.23
CA ILE A 142 -12.97 -0.17 -2.19
C ILE A 142 -12.14 -0.27 -0.90
N PHE A 143 -11.44 0.80 -0.53
CA PHE A 143 -10.71 0.86 0.73
C PHE A 143 -11.62 0.68 1.96
N LEU A 144 -12.81 1.27 1.94
CA LEU A 144 -13.79 1.06 3.01
C LEU A 144 -14.27 -0.39 3.06
N ASN A 145 -14.47 -1.05 1.91
CA ASN A 145 -14.87 -2.45 1.87
C ASN A 145 -13.77 -3.35 2.46
N THR A 146 -12.50 -3.14 2.10
CA THR A 146 -11.38 -3.93 2.64
C THR A 146 -11.22 -3.74 4.15
N LEU A 147 -11.49 -2.55 4.69
CA LEU A 147 -11.54 -2.31 6.13
C LEU A 147 -12.72 -3.02 6.80
N ARG A 148 -13.94 -2.91 6.23
CA ARG A 148 -15.16 -3.53 6.79
C ARG A 148 -15.07 -5.04 6.89
N HIS A 149 -14.42 -5.68 5.93
CA HIS A 149 -14.22 -7.12 5.92
C HIS A 149 -12.97 -7.58 6.71
N GLY A 150 -12.22 -6.66 7.30
CA GLY A 150 -11.04 -6.98 8.10
C GLY A 150 -9.84 -7.47 7.29
N PHE A 151 -9.85 -7.29 5.96
CA PHE A 151 -8.76 -7.76 5.10
C PHE A 151 -7.44 -7.03 5.35
N MET A 152 -7.51 -5.76 5.79
CA MET A 152 -6.33 -4.95 6.12
C MET A 152 -6.09 -4.82 7.64
N VAL A 153 -7.03 -5.27 8.47
CA VAL A 153 -6.97 -5.08 9.93
C VAL A 153 -6.71 -6.42 10.61
N ASN A 154 -5.44 -6.81 10.71
CA ASN A 154 -5.04 -7.78 11.73
C ASN A 154 -3.58 -7.60 12.19
N GLN A 155 -3.29 -6.48 12.85
CA GLN A 155 -2.02 -6.30 13.59
C GLN A 155 -2.20 -5.80 15.04
N TYR A 156 -3.45 -5.59 15.53
CA TYR A 156 -3.67 -5.02 16.86
C TYR A 156 -4.76 -5.67 17.73
N SER A 157 -5.57 -6.61 17.22
CA SER A 157 -6.73 -7.11 17.99
C SER A 157 -6.44 -8.28 18.93
N LEU A 158 -5.23 -8.86 18.96
CA LEU A 158 -4.90 -9.98 19.85
C LEU A 158 -4.22 -9.58 21.17
N LYS A 159 -3.93 -8.29 21.41
CA LYS A 159 -3.35 -7.81 22.69
C LYS A 159 -4.37 -7.25 23.69
N ARG A 160 -5.68 -7.28 23.39
CA ARG A 160 -6.74 -6.89 24.34
C ARG A 160 -7.80 -7.99 24.44
N GLY A 161 -7.38 -9.12 24.98
CA GLY A 161 -8.24 -10.24 25.39
C GLY A 161 -7.75 -10.81 26.71
N LEU A 162 -7.60 -9.96 27.73
CA LEU A 162 -7.42 -10.32 29.13
C LEU A 162 -8.08 -9.21 29.97
N PHE A 163 -9.39 -9.33 30.12
CA PHE A 163 -10.13 -8.94 31.32
C PHE A 163 -11.15 -10.05 31.57
#